data_AF-A0A544VWM7-F1
#
_entry.id   AF-A0A544VWM7-F1
#
_cell.length_a   1.000
_cell.length_b   1.000
_cell.length_c   1.000
_cell.angle_alpha   90.00
_cell.angle_beta   90.00
_cell.angle_gamma   90.00
#
_symmetry.space_group_name_H-M   'P 1'
#
loop_
_entity.id
_entity.type
_entity.pdbx_description
1 polymer ?
#
loop_
_entity_poly.entity_id
_entity_poly.type
_entity_poly.pdbx_seq_one_letter_code
_entity_poly.pdbx_strand_id
1 'polypeptide(L)' 'MRTLHLRNVPDDVMDRLERLARAASTSVTAVAIRELDAATRRVDNASLVATLPDLNLSTEAIVWAVDSDRR' A
#
# COMPACT_ATOMS: atom_id res chain seq x y z
N MET A 1 -8.86 -14.83 -17.60
CA MET A 1 -8.78 -13.54 -16.88
C MET A 1 -10.18 -13.06 -16.58
N ARG A 2 -10.43 -12.46 -15.40
CA ARG A 2 -11.74 -11.89 -15.04
C ARG A 2 -11.72 -10.38 -15.29
N THR A 3 -12.82 -9.82 -15.75
CA THR A 3 -12.96 -8.38 -16.03
C THR A 3 -13.78 -7.72 -14.93
N LEU A 4 -13.30 -6.59 -14.43
CA LEU A 4 -13.99 -5.74 -13.46
C LEU A 4 -14.28 -4.39 -14.11
N HIS A 5 -15.53 -3.96 -14.09
CA HIS A 5 -15.94 -2.64 -14.61
C HIS A 5 -16.25 -1.70 -13.44
N LEU A 6 -15.40 -0.70 -13.25
CA LEU A 6 -15.64 0.38 -12.30
C LEU A 6 -16.61 1.39 -12.92
N ARG A 7 -17.62 1.81 -12.15
CA ARG A 7 -18.62 2.80 -12.55
C ARG A 7 -18.79 3.82 -11.43
N ASN A 8 -19.16 5.05 -11.79
CA ASN A 8 -19.37 6.15 -10.85
C ASN A 8 -18.13 6.42 -9.98
N VAL A 9 -16.94 6.42 -10.59
CA VAL A 9 -15.69 6.76 -9.89
C VAL A 9 -15.72 8.25 -9.56
N PRO A 10 -15.55 8.65 -8.28
CA PRO A 10 -15.48 10.07 -7.93
C PRO A 10 -14.38 10.82 -8.67
N ASP A 11 -14.62 12.07 -9.04
CA ASP A 11 -13.69 12.87 -9.84
C ASP A 11 -12.32 13.02 -9.15
N ASP A 12 -12.32 13.20 -7.83
CA ASP A 12 -11.09 13.34 -7.04
C ASP A 12 -10.24 12.06 -7.02
N VAL A 13 -10.89 10.90 -7.07
CA VAL A 13 -10.23 9.60 -7.23
C VAL A 13 -9.66 9.48 -8.64
N MET A 14 -10.40 9.93 -9.65
CA MET A 14 -9.91 9.89 -11.03
C MET A 14 -8.71 10.79 -11.24
N ASP A 15 -8.75 12.03 -10.74
CA ASP A 15 -7.62 12.97 -10.77
C ASP A 15 -6.36 12.38 -10.14
N ARG A 16 -6.50 11.69 -9.01
CA ARG A 16 -5.37 11.01 -8.33
C ARG A 16 -4.80 9.90 -9.21
N LEU A 17 -5.65 9.05 -9.77
CA LEU A 17 -5.21 7.95 -10.63
C LEU A 17 -4.53 8.46 -11.90
N GLU A 18 -5.02 9.55 -12.51
CA GLU A 18 -4.37 10.21 -13.64
C GLU A 18 -2.99 10.75 -13.31
N ARG A 19 -2.84 11.43 -12.16
CA ARG A 19 -1.53 11.92 -11.71
C ARG A 19 -0.54 10.78 -11.53
N LEU A 20 -0.97 9.67 -10.92
CA LEU A 20 -0.14 8.48 -10.74
C LEU A 20 0.22 7.82 -12.08
N ALA A 21 -0.71 7.77 -13.02
CA ALA A 21 -0.50 7.21 -14.35
C ALA A 21 0.53 8.03 -15.15
N ARG A 22 0.43 9.37 -15.11
CA ARG A 22 1.40 10.29 -15.71
C ARG A 22 2.79 10.10 -15.10
N ALA A 23 2.90 10.04 -13.78
CA ALA A 23 4.18 9.85 -13.09
C ALA A 23 4.84 8.50 -13.44
N ALA A 24 4.04 7.46 -13.64
CA ALA A 24 4.52 6.12 -13.97
C ALA A 24 4.59 5.83 -15.48
N SER A 25 4.31 6.80 -16.34
CA SER A 25 4.24 6.63 -17.81
C SER A 25 3.40 5.41 -18.24
N THR A 26 2.27 5.20 -17.58
CA THR A 26 1.40 4.04 -17.79
C THR A 26 -0.07 4.45 -17.90
N SER A 27 -0.98 3.52 -18.17
CA SER A 27 -2.41 3.81 -18.29
C SER A 27 -3.08 3.93 -16.91
N VAL A 28 -4.14 4.74 -16.84
CA VAL A 28 -4.99 4.86 -15.64
C VAL A 28 -5.56 3.50 -15.21
N THR A 29 -5.94 2.66 -16.18
CA THR A 29 -6.42 1.30 -15.90
C THR A 29 -5.32 0.42 -15.28
N ALA A 30 -4.08 0.50 -15.77
CA ALA A 30 -2.97 -0.25 -15.19
C ALA A 30 -2.66 0.20 -13.76
N VAL A 31 -2.73 1.52 -13.49
CA VAL A 31 -2.65 2.05 -12.12
C VAL A 31 -3.79 1.51 -11.27
N ALA A 32 -5.04 1.60 -11.73
CA ALA A 32 -6.20 1.14 -10.97
C ALA A 32 -6.10 -0.35 -10.60
N ILE A 33 -5.68 -1.21 -11.53
CA ILE A 33 -5.47 -2.64 -11.27
C ILE A 33 -4.37 -2.84 -10.21
N ARG A 34 -3.24 -2.14 -10.34
CA ARG A 34 -2.14 -2.22 -9.37
C ARG A 34 -2.57 -1.76 -7.97
N GLU A 35 -3.30 -0.67 -7.87
CA GLU A 35 -3.78 -0.16 -6.59
C GLU A 35 -4.83 -1.09 -5.97
N LEU A 36 -5.71 -1.70 -6.77
CA LEU A 36 -6.65 -2.71 -6.32
C LEU A 36 -5.93 -3.96 -5.77
N ASP A 37 -4.91 -4.46 -6.48
CA ASP A 37 -4.08 -5.58 -6.01
C ASP A 37 -3.39 -5.22 -4.68
N ALA A 38 -2.76 -4.05 -4.61
CA ALA A 38 -2.13 -3.56 -3.39
C ALA A 38 -3.12 -3.41 -2.22
N ALA A 39 -4.34 -2.92 -2.49
CA ALA A 39 -5.39 -2.81 -1.48
C ALA A 39 -5.83 -4.19 -0.97
N THR A 40 -6.00 -5.17 -1.86
CA THR A 40 -6.39 -6.53 -1.46
C THR A 40 -5.32 -7.21 -0.60
N ARG A 41 -4.03 -7.02 -0.89
CA ARG A 41 -2.95 -7.56 -0.04
C ARG A 41 -2.95 -6.96 1.36
N ARG A 42 -3.31 -5.67 1.49
CA ARG A 42 -3.36 -4.99 2.79
C ARG A 42 -4.47 -5.51 3.69
N VAL A 43 -5.54 -6.07 3.13
CA VAL A 43 -6.63 -6.68 3.93
C VAL A 43 -6.07 -7.83 4.77
N ASP A 44 -5.16 -8.62 4.20
CA ASP A 44 -4.54 -9.75 4.88
C ASP A 44 -3.43 -9.34 5.85
N ASN A 45 -2.97 -8.08 5.83
CA ASN A 45 -1.88 -7.62 6.69
C ASN A 45 -2.20 -7.78 8.18
N ALA A 46 -3.44 -7.50 8.60
CA ALA A 46 -3.82 -7.64 10.01
C ALA A 46 -3.70 -9.11 10.47
N SER A 47 -4.16 -10.04 9.64
CA SER A 47 -4.01 -11.48 9.89
C SER A 47 -2.55 -11.92 9.84
N LEU A 48 -1.77 -11.45 8.87
CA LEU A 48 -0.34 -11.73 8.77
C LEU A 48 0.44 -11.22 10.00
N VAL A 49 0.17 -9.99 10.44
CA VAL A 49 0.79 -9.41 11.64
C VAL A 49 0.44 -10.24 12.88
N ALA A 50 -0.79 -10.73 12.99
CA ALA A 50 -1.20 -11.59 14.09
C ALA A 50 -0.49 -12.97 14.10
N THR A 51 0.07 -13.42 12.97
CA THR A 51 0.87 -14.65 12.90
C THR A 51 2.35 -14.46 13.22
N LEU A 52 2.83 -13.21 13.31
CA LEU A 52 4.23 -12.94 13.60
C LEU A 52 4.55 -13.32 15.06
N PRO A 53 5.72 -13.94 15.32
CA PRO A 53 6.14 -14.21 16.68
C PRO A 53 6.41 -12.90 17.41
N ASP A 54 6.01 -12.84 18.68
CA ASP A 54 6.44 -11.76 19.56
C ASP A 54 7.94 -11.91 19.85
N LEU A 55 8.72 -10.93 19.42
CA LEU A 55 10.17 -10.90 19.60
C LEU A 55 10.58 -10.33 20.96
N ASN A 56 9.63 -9.92 21.81
CA ASN A 56 9.86 -9.22 23.07
C ASN A 56 10.76 -7.98 22.93
N LEU A 57 10.67 -7.29 21.80
CA LEU A 57 11.39 -6.05 21.56
C LEU A 57 10.59 -4.87 22.11
N SER A 58 11.18 -4.13 23.04
CA SER A 58 10.56 -2.90 23.53
C SER A 58 10.68 -1.78 22.49
N THR A 59 9.69 -0.89 22.48
CA THR A 59 9.71 0.29 21.62
C THR A 59 10.96 1.15 21.88
N GLU A 60 11.38 1.28 23.14
CA GLU A 60 12.56 2.03 23.54
C GLU A 60 13.85 1.44 22.93
N ALA A 61 13.98 0.11 22.87
CA ALA A 61 15.13 -0.55 22.26
C ALA A 61 15.22 -0.27 20.76
N ILE A 62 14.08 -0.24 20.07
CA ILE A 62 14.00 0.08 18.63
C ILE A 62 14.41 1.53 18.40
N VAL A 63 13.85 2.48 19.17
CA VAL A 63 14.17 3.91 19.04
C VAL A 63 15.66 4.15 19.30
N TRP A 64 16.20 3.55 20.35
CA TRP A 64 17.62 3.66 20.68
C TRP A 64 18.54 3.15 19.56
N ALA A 65 18.20 2.02 18.94
CA ALA A 65 18.97 1.46 17.84
C ALA A 65 18.98 2.39 16.60
N VAL A 66 17.81 2.93 16.24
CA VAL A 66 17.68 3.88 15.11
C VAL A 66 18.47 5.17 15.37
N ASP A 67 18.42 5.70 16.59
CA ASP A 67 19.18 6.90 16.96
C ASP A 67 20.68 6.67 17.03
N SER A 68 21.12 5.44 17.34
CA SER A 68 22.53 5.07 17.40
C SER A 68 23.15 4.91 16.01
N ASP A 69 22.39 4.43 15.02
CA ASP A 69 22.85 4.25 13.62
C ASP A 69 22.93 5.59 12.85
N ARG A 70 22.22 6.63 13.30
CA ARG A 70 22.27 7.98 12.70
C ARG A 70 23.46 8.83 13.16
N ARG A 71 24.24 8.37 14.13
CA ARG A 71 25.42 9.08 14.67
C ARG A 71 26.71 8.55 14.06
#